data_AF-A0AAN9ESU8-F1
#
_entry.id   AF-A0AAN9ESU8-F1
#
_cell.length_a   1.000
_cell.length_b   1.000
_cell.length_c   1.000
_cell.angle_alpha   90.00
_cell.angle_beta   90.00
_cell.angle_gamma   90.00
#
_symmetry.space_group_name_H-M   'P 1'
#
loop_
_entity.id
_entity.type
_entity.pdbx_description
1 polymer ?
#
loop_
_entity_poly.entity_id
_entity_poly.type
_entity_poly.pdbx_seq_one_letter_code
_entity_poly.pdbx_strand_id
1 'polypeptide(L)'
;MEPLPESPKGNKDSPGNSPKFSTHSPGNSPSPSKHIIDTAAPFESVKDAVSKFGRRIDWKSRRTMSLEGSKLAGVDFGKTETAEELENTKKFIEELKTEFKRVEEDEAEVKEEVKHVISKIEEIEDEIVEEATAEAKAQLEIEKSMHSAAVSELEFVAKELDSLGKEYASMVSGRDIAINNAQEAVAASMQTEKVVEDLMVELAATKEALNSTRNPHFEAEEYKELREAEEELQRLNELVLSARLLKSKLEASSALLHDLKAELAAHMESKVNTEQIGELEEVKHNIEKASAEVNILREACTSLKSKLEEEKLVLAALKQSEQMASAAAVTLQQELDKCRAAKVFHEMKENKARETMSELPKKLQKAAQEADEAKSLAQAAQAELLEAQQEVEEAKARSVALENSLLVAQKEIEAAKASEMLARDAIAALEKSESAKNQNDNKDSASLVTLTLDEYHELSMRAYKAEELANERIEAVNSQIRLARESELRSLEKLEELNEELCIRRESFKIATQNSEKATGGKAAAERELRTWKAAEDQQNKSDEELDDQTSAPTTDPLSPRENVPSDNTETGSASDSKTKKKKKKSIFPSKVVMFFAKKKTHPTKHI
;
A
#
# COMPACT_ATOMS: atom_id res chain seq x y z
N MET A 1 19.54 35.37 -47.26
CA MET A 1 18.34 36.02 -47.82
C MET A 1 17.51 36.49 -46.64
N GLU A 2 17.23 37.78 -46.62
CA GLU A 2 16.15 38.45 -45.86
C GLU A 2 14.75 38.01 -46.39
N PRO A 3 13.60 38.39 -45.77
CA PRO A 3 13.36 39.66 -45.04
C PRO A 3 12.49 39.65 -43.77
N LEU A 4 12.48 40.83 -43.12
CA LEU A 4 11.46 41.37 -42.19
C LEU A 4 10.07 41.54 -42.88
N PRO A 5 8.97 41.73 -42.12
CA PRO A 5 8.46 43.11 -41.86
C PRO A 5 7.82 43.30 -40.45
N GLU A 6 8.07 44.40 -39.73
CA GLU A 6 7.31 45.67 -39.62
C GLU A 6 6.26 45.78 -38.48
N SER A 7 6.14 47.00 -37.93
CA SER A 7 5.23 47.39 -36.83
C SER A 7 3.83 47.80 -37.32
N PRO A 8 2.91 48.15 -36.40
CA PRO A 8 2.16 49.38 -36.62
C PRO A 8 2.10 50.35 -35.42
N LYS A 9 1.65 51.57 -35.73
CA LYS A 9 1.74 52.80 -34.93
C LYS A 9 0.62 52.92 -33.89
N GLY A 10 0.91 53.67 -32.83
CA GLY A 10 -0.03 54.01 -31.76
C GLY A 10 -1.18 54.94 -32.14
N ASN A 11 -2.00 55.22 -31.13
CA ASN A 11 -2.99 56.30 -31.12
C ASN A 11 -2.89 57.05 -29.79
N LYS A 12 -3.02 58.38 -29.84
CA LYS A 12 -3.36 59.20 -28.68
C LYS A 12 -4.89 59.29 -28.59
N ASP A 13 -5.43 59.35 -27.38
CA ASP A 13 -6.40 60.38 -27.02
C ASP A 13 -6.56 60.49 -25.49
N SER A 14 -6.77 61.72 -25.03
CA SER A 14 -7.07 62.12 -23.64
C SER A 14 -8.60 62.35 -23.50
N PRO A 15 -9.20 62.73 -22.34
CA PRO A 15 -8.57 63.24 -21.12
C PRO A 15 -9.16 62.83 -19.75
N GLY A 16 -8.35 63.06 -18.71
CA GLY A 16 -8.76 63.84 -17.52
C GLY A 16 -9.69 63.21 -16.48
N ASN A 17 -9.17 63.05 -15.26
CA ASN A 17 -9.84 63.65 -14.10
C ASN A 17 -8.87 63.98 -12.96
N SER A 18 -9.10 65.10 -12.27
CA SER A 18 -8.34 65.53 -11.09
C SER A 18 -9.27 66.12 -10.03
N PRO A 19 -8.96 65.89 -8.75
CA PRO A 19 -9.23 66.87 -7.70
C PRO A 19 -7.95 67.09 -6.85
N LYS A 20 -7.29 68.24 -6.92
CA LYS A 20 -7.58 69.51 -6.21
C LYS A 20 -7.51 69.44 -4.68
N PHE A 21 -6.43 70.06 -4.17
CA PHE A 21 -6.35 70.94 -2.99
C PHE A 21 -6.81 70.45 -1.61
N SER A 22 -5.83 70.32 -0.70
CA SER A 22 -5.73 71.28 0.42
C SER A 22 -4.28 71.40 0.90
N THR A 23 -3.83 72.63 1.15
CA THR A 23 -2.47 72.94 1.66
C THR A 23 -2.60 73.84 2.88
N HIS A 24 -1.99 73.46 4.00
CA HIS A 24 -1.66 74.40 5.08
C HIS A 24 -0.16 74.71 5.05
N SER A 25 0.15 75.98 4.82
CA SER A 25 1.44 76.63 5.12
C SER A 25 1.61 76.76 6.65
N PRO A 26 2.83 77.02 7.21
CA PRO A 26 3.80 78.00 6.73
C PRO A 26 5.25 77.46 6.56
N GLY A 27 6.19 78.17 5.93
CA GLY A 27 6.10 79.51 5.35
C GLY A 27 7.18 80.47 5.85
N ASN A 28 8.44 80.26 5.45
CA ASN A 28 9.39 81.36 5.25
C ASN A 28 10.62 80.90 4.45
N SER A 29 10.93 81.58 3.34
CA SER A 29 12.18 81.41 2.59
C SER A 29 12.66 82.77 2.08
N PRO A 30 13.73 83.34 2.67
CA PRO A 30 14.38 84.52 2.12
C PRO A 30 15.21 84.14 0.87
N SER A 31 15.20 85.04 -0.11
CA SER A 31 16.03 84.99 -1.32
C SER A 31 17.53 84.91 -1.03
N PRO A 32 18.35 84.29 -1.91
CA PRO A 32 19.80 84.23 -1.74
C PRO A 32 20.42 85.63 -1.87
N SER A 33 21.02 86.12 -0.79
CA SER A 33 21.95 87.24 -0.84
C SER A 33 23.22 86.82 -1.59
N LYS A 34 23.83 87.75 -2.33
CA LYS A 34 25.11 87.52 -3.00
C LYS A 34 26.21 87.24 -1.96
N HIS A 35 26.56 85.99 -1.77
CA HIS A 35 27.83 85.65 -1.13
C HIS A 35 28.97 86.04 -2.07
N ILE A 36 29.70 87.10 -1.69
CA ILE A 36 31.04 87.34 -2.21
C ILE A 36 31.92 86.27 -1.59
N ILE A 37 32.22 85.23 -2.36
CA ILE A 37 33.26 84.26 -2.00
C ILE A 37 34.58 85.01 -2.14
N ASP A 38 35.28 85.22 -1.03
CA ASP A 38 36.66 85.71 -1.08
C ASP A 38 37.53 84.60 -1.68
N THR A 39 38.10 84.88 -2.85
CA THR A 39 38.97 83.96 -3.60
C THR A 39 40.46 84.27 -3.38
N ALA A 40 40.80 85.05 -2.35
CA ALA A 40 42.17 85.20 -1.92
C ALA A 40 42.78 83.84 -1.51
N ALA A 41 43.96 83.54 -2.05
CA ALA A 41 44.65 82.29 -1.77
C ALA A 41 44.95 82.12 -0.26
N PRO A 42 44.87 80.89 0.29
CA PRO A 42 45.20 80.64 1.69
C PRO A 42 46.61 81.14 2.05
N PHE A 43 46.75 81.70 3.26
CA PHE A 43 48.03 82.23 3.74
C PHE A 43 49.03 81.09 4.00
N GLU A 44 50.03 80.97 3.12
CA GLU A 44 51.05 79.90 3.13
C GLU A 44 51.98 79.92 4.36
N SER A 45 51.89 80.93 5.23
CA SER A 45 52.55 80.91 6.54
C SER A 45 51.91 81.88 7.54
N VAL A 46 51.81 81.45 8.81
CA VAL A 46 51.48 82.30 9.98
C VAL A 46 52.35 83.57 10.05
N LYS A 47 53.59 83.50 9.53
CA LYS A 47 54.55 84.61 9.53
C LYS A 47 54.13 85.77 8.62
N ASP A 48 53.40 85.50 7.54
CA ASP A 48 53.05 86.49 6.52
C ASP A 48 51.79 87.28 6.91
N ALA A 49 50.81 86.61 7.54
CA ALA A 49 49.67 87.25 8.18
C ALA A 49 50.11 88.28 9.25
N VAL A 50 51.09 87.91 10.08
CA VAL A 50 51.70 88.80 11.08
C VAL A 50 52.42 89.99 10.44
N SER A 51 52.95 89.88 9.21
CA SER A 51 53.60 91.00 8.53
C SER A 51 52.63 91.97 7.85
N LYS A 52 51.46 91.49 7.35
CA LYS A 52 50.45 92.37 6.73
C LYS A 52 49.58 93.11 7.74
N PHE A 53 49.27 92.50 8.89
CA PHE A 53 48.41 93.11 9.92
C PHE A 53 49.19 93.60 11.16
N GLY A 54 50.36 93.03 11.45
CA GLY A 54 51.18 93.39 12.61
C GLY A 54 52.14 94.56 12.37
N ARG A 55 51.60 95.79 12.28
CA ARG A 55 52.45 96.99 12.45
C ARG A 55 53.00 97.04 13.87
N ARG A 56 54.28 96.67 14.03
CA ARG A 56 55.04 96.88 15.28
C ARG A 56 55.04 98.37 15.65
N ILE A 57 54.29 98.74 16.68
CA ILE A 57 54.33 100.07 17.31
C ILE A 57 55.04 99.92 18.65
N ASP A 58 56.25 100.47 18.74
CA ASP A 58 57.09 100.39 19.92
C ASP A 58 56.70 101.48 20.93
N TRP A 59 55.86 101.13 21.90
CA TRP A 59 55.20 102.08 22.81
C TRP A 59 56.16 102.81 23.76
N LYS A 60 57.43 102.38 23.84
CA LYS A 60 58.43 102.90 24.77
C LYS A 60 59.03 104.26 24.39
N SER A 61 58.85 104.72 23.14
CA SER A 61 59.54 105.90 22.58
C SER A 61 58.77 107.23 22.69
N ARG A 62 57.67 107.31 23.46
CA ARG A 62 56.79 108.52 23.51
C ARG A 62 56.62 109.17 24.89
N ARG A 63 57.59 109.03 25.80
CA ARG A 63 57.53 109.64 27.15
C ARG A 63 58.59 110.73 27.42
N THR A 64 59.50 111.02 26.49
CA THR A 64 60.56 112.03 26.68
C THR A 64 60.81 112.84 25.42
N MET A 65 60.03 113.93 25.22
CA MET A 65 60.35 115.14 24.42
C MET A 65 59.11 116.06 24.39
N SER A 66 59.06 117.06 25.30
CA SER A 66 58.37 118.37 25.16
C SER A 66 58.24 119.02 26.55
N LEU A 67 59.31 119.69 26.97
CA LEU A 67 59.27 120.83 27.88
C LEU A 67 59.93 122.00 27.13
N GLU A 68 59.61 123.24 27.51
CA GLU A 68 59.80 124.47 26.71
C GLU A 68 58.80 124.59 25.53
N GLY A 69 58.02 125.67 25.34
CA GLY A 69 57.77 126.83 26.20
C GLY A 69 57.76 128.16 25.45
N SER A 70 56.59 128.72 25.14
CA SER A 70 56.44 130.15 24.80
C SER A 70 54.98 130.64 24.91
N LYS A 71 54.83 131.90 25.35
CA LYS A 71 53.55 132.62 25.50
C LYS A 71 53.15 133.27 24.17
N LEU A 72 51.85 133.39 23.87
CA LEU A 72 51.10 134.66 23.94
C LEU A 72 49.65 134.54 23.42
N ALA A 73 48.79 135.38 23.99
CA ALA A 73 47.48 135.86 23.49
C ALA A 73 46.50 134.84 22.88
N GLY A 74 45.38 134.61 23.57
CA GLY A 74 44.29 133.77 23.07
C GLY A 74 43.25 134.52 22.22
N VAL A 75 42.36 133.73 21.61
CA VAL A 75 41.00 134.12 21.19
C VAL A 75 40.08 132.96 21.61
N ASP A 76 38.90 133.28 22.12
CA ASP A 76 37.90 132.33 22.59
C ASP A 76 37.18 131.57 21.45
N PHE A 77 36.31 130.63 21.87
CA PHE A 77 35.17 130.00 21.19
C PHE A 77 35.29 128.50 20.84
N GLY A 78 34.22 127.74 21.18
CA GLY A 78 33.97 126.40 20.61
C GLY A 78 34.03 125.18 21.54
N LYS A 79 33.65 125.26 22.82
CA LYS A 79 33.67 124.10 23.76
C LYS A 79 32.56 123.05 23.56
N THR A 80 31.83 123.07 22.46
CA THR A 80 30.59 122.27 22.27
C THR A 80 30.75 121.09 21.30
N GLU A 81 31.23 121.31 20.07
CA GLU A 81 31.26 120.24 19.05
C GLU A 81 32.20 119.08 19.39
N THR A 82 33.40 119.37 19.92
CA THR A 82 34.34 118.31 20.37
C THR A 82 33.85 117.53 21.60
N ALA A 83 32.87 118.06 22.34
CA ALA A 83 32.28 117.38 23.49
C ALA A 83 31.19 116.40 23.06
N GLU A 84 30.37 116.76 22.08
CA GLU A 84 29.32 115.91 21.52
C GLU A 84 29.90 114.70 20.76
N GLU A 85 30.96 114.90 19.97
CA GLU A 85 31.69 113.78 19.32
C GLU A 85 32.32 112.83 20.35
N LEU A 86 32.88 113.37 21.44
CA LEU A 86 33.43 112.59 22.55
C LEU A 86 32.33 111.82 23.30
N GLU A 87 31.12 112.37 23.40
CA GLU A 87 30.00 111.70 24.05
C GLU A 87 29.37 110.62 23.15
N ASN A 88 29.27 110.86 21.84
CA ASN A 88 28.79 109.88 20.87
C ASN A 88 29.76 108.70 20.74
N THR A 89 31.07 108.96 20.71
CA THR A 89 32.08 107.88 20.72
C THR A 89 32.07 107.09 22.04
N LYS A 90 31.83 107.73 23.20
CA LYS A 90 31.60 107.02 24.47
C LYS A 90 30.35 106.16 24.46
N LYS A 91 29.23 106.65 23.93
CA LYS A 91 27.98 105.88 23.79
C LYS A 91 28.20 104.64 22.91
N PHE A 92 28.86 104.81 21.77
CA PHE A 92 29.21 103.70 20.87
C PHE A 92 30.18 102.69 21.52
N ILE A 93 31.14 103.14 22.33
CA ILE A 93 32.03 102.25 23.10
C ILE A 93 31.26 101.43 24.16
N GLU A 94 30.33 102.04 24.89
CA GLU A 94 29.51 101.30 25.86
C GLU A 94 28.51 100.36 25.17
N GLU A 95 27.95 100.74 24.00
CA GLU A 95 27.11 99.87 23.16
C GLU A 95 27.90 98.65 22.66
N LEU A 96 29.07 98.86 22.04
CA LEU A 96 30.00 97.79 21.64
C LEU A 96 30.38 96.86 22.81
N LYS A 97 30.51 97.40 24.02
CA LYS A 97 30.85 96.65 25.23
C LYS A 97 29.66 95.88 25.79
N THR A 98 28.42 96.32 25.57
CA THR A 98 27.22 95.53 25.85
C THR A 98 27.00 94.42 24.81
N GLU A 99 27.28 94.69 23.53
CA GLU A 99 27.24 93.67 22.48
C GLU A 99 28.37 92.64 22.66
N PHE A 100 29.59 93.06 23.02
CA PHE A 100 30.70 92.15 23.31
C PHE A 100 30.38 91.21 24.47
N LYS A 101 29.78 91.72 25.56
CA LYS A 101 29.28 90.86 26.65
C LYS A 101 28.20 89.88 26.21
N ARG A 102 27.27 90.32 25.37
CA ARG A 102 26.24 89.42 24.82
C ARG A 102 26.89 88.32 23.98
N VAL A 103 27.87 88.65 23.14
CA VAL A 103 28.63 87.65 22.38
C VAL A 103 29.44 86.71 23.28
N GLU A 104 30.01 87.18 24.40
CA GLU A 104 30.65 86.30 25.41
C GLU A 104 29.64 85.37 26.11
N GLU A 105 28.41 85.84 26.36
CA GLU A 105 27.30 85.06 26.93
C GLU A 105 26.75 84.03 25.92
N ASP A 106 26.49 84.45 24.68
CA ASP A 106 26.07 83.60 23.56
C ASP A 106 27.14 82.52 23.24
N GLU A 107 28.44 82.87 23.27
CA GLU A 107 29.54 81.91 23.08
C GLU A 107 29.61 80.89 24.24
N ALA A 108 29.23 81.29 25.45
CA ALA A 108 29.15 80.37 26.59
C ALA A 108 27.93 79.43 26.47
N GLU A 109 26.77 79.95 26.04
CA GLU A 109 25.56 79.15 25.78
C GLU A 109 25.83 78.11 24.69
N VAL A 110 26.35 78.51 23.53
CA VAL A 110 26.72 77.60 22.43
C VAL A 110 27.75 76.54 22.86
N LYS A 111 28.68 76.86 23.79
CA LYS A 111 29.62 75.85 24.33
C LYS A 111 28.93 74.81 25.21
N GLU A 112 27.94 75.18 26.01
CA GLU A 112 27.17 74.21 26.79
C GLU A 112 26.22 73.40 25.90
N GLU A 113 25.60 74.01 24.89
CA GLU A 113 24.81 73.28 23.87
C GLU A 113 25.68 72.26 23.11
N VAL A 114 26.88 72.64 22.66
CA VAL A 114 27.82 71.73 21.98
C VAL A 114 28.23 70.58 22.89
N LYS A 115 28.50 70.81 24.19
CA LYS A 115 28.76 69.72 25.14
C LYS A 115 27.55 68.79 25.30
N HIS A 116 26.34 69.35 25.38
CA HIS A 116 25.12 68.55 25.52
C HIS A 116 24.88 67.67 24.28
N VAL A 117 25.12 68.20 23.08
CA VAL A 117 25.07 67.44 21.82
C VAL A 117 26.14 66.35 21.80
N ILE A 118 27.38 66.63 22.23
CA ILE A 118 28.44 65.60 22.30
C ILE A 118 28.03 64.47 23.24
N SER A 119 27.60 64.76 24.47
CA SER A 119 27.17 63.71 25.41
C SER A 119 25.93 62.95 24.92
N LYS A 120 25.05 63.58 24.12
CA LYS A 120 23.91 62.86 23.53
C LYS A 120 24.31 61.98 22.34
N ILE A 121 25.36 62.35 21.59
CA ILE A 121 25.96 61.48 20.58
C ILE A 121 26.63 60.28 21.25
N GLU A 122 27.42 60.50 22.31
CA GLU A 122 28.06 59.42 23.10
C GLU A 122 27.00 58.43 23.65
N GLU A 123 25.89 58.92 24.22
CA GLU A 123 24.79 58.07 24.68
C GLU A 123 24.14 57.26 23.56
N ILE A 124 23.96 57.84 22.37
CA ILE A 124 23.39 57.14 21.19
C ILE A 124 24.40 56.12 20.61
N GLU A 125 25.70 56.43 20.61
CA GLU A 125 26.75 55.49 20.18
C GLU A 125 26.81 54.26 21.10
N ASP A 126 26.75 54.46 22.42
CA ASP A 126 26.65 53.37 23.40
C ASP A 126 25.35 52.55 23.24
N GLU A 127 24.18 53.21 23.06
CA GLU A 127 22.90 52.54 22.79
C GLU A 127 22.96 51.65 21.53
N ILE A 128 23.54 52.16 20.43
CA ILE A 128 23.70 51.41 19.17
C ILE A 128 24.62 50.20 19.34
N VAL A 129 25.71 50.33 20.12
CA VAL A 129 26.63 49.23 20.39
C VAL A 129 25.98 48.17 21.29
N GLU A 130 25.21 48.57 22.31
CA GLU A 130 24.45 47.61 23.12
C GLU A 130 23.36 46.89 22.29
N GLU A 131 22.61 47.60 21.45
CA GLU A 131 21.58 47.02 20.59
C GLU A 131 22.18 46.03 19.58
N ALA A 132 23.24 46.41 18.85
CA ALA A 132 23.91 45.54 17.89
C ALA A 132 24.52 44.29 18.55
N THR A 133 25.07 44.41 19.77
CA THR A 133 25.58 43.23 20.50
C THR A 133 24.48 42.38 21.12
N ALA A 134 23.32 42.95 21.43
CA ALA A 134 22.13 42.20 21.86
C ALA A 134 21.53 41.41 20.68
N GLU A 135 21.40 42.02 19.51
CA GLU A 135 20.91 41.34 18.30
C GLU A 135 21.84 40.19 17.89
N ALA A 136 23.16 40.43 17.84
CA ALA A 136 24.13 39.38 17.54
C ALA A 136 24.10 38.21 18.54
N LYS A 137 23.87 38.48 19.84
CA LYS A 137 23.67 37.43 20.86
C LYS A 137 22.36 36.67 20.66
N ALA A 138 21.27 37.35 20.30
CA ALA A 138 19.98 36.72 20.04
C ALA A 138 20.05 35.81 18.80
N GLN A 139 20.65 36.28 17.71
CA GLN A 139 20.89 35.48 16.50
C GLN A 139 21.77 34.25 16.80
N LEU A 140 22.86 34.43 17.56
CA LEU A 140 23.73 33.31 18.00
C LEU A 140 22.96 32.26 18.83
N GLU A 141 22.06 32.68 19.71
CA GLU A 141 21.30 31.77 20.57
C GLU A 141 20.20 31.02 19.79
N ILE A 142 19.55 31.70 18.84
CA ILE A 142 18.65 31.07 17.87
C ILE A 142 19.42 29.98 17.09
N GLU A 143 20.58 30.32 16.53
CA GLU A 143 21.39 29.40 15.72
C GLU A 143 21.86 28.19 16.53
N LYS A 144 22.29 28.37 17.79
CA LYS A 144 22.61 27.26 18.70
C LYS A 144 21.39 26.39 18.99
N SER A 145 20.21 26.98 19.19
CA SER A 145 18.98 26.22 19.45
C SER A 145 18.58 25.37 18.24
N MET A 146 18.75 25.90 17.03
CA MET A 146 18.53 25.17 15.78
C MET A 146 19.54 24.04 15.59
N HIS A 147 20.84 24.29 15.84
CA HIS A 147 21.87 23.26 15.82
C HIS A 147 21.60 22.14 16.86
N SER A 148 21.17 22.50 18.07
CA SER A 148 20.83 21.54 19.13
C SER A 148 19.64 20.65 18.72
N ALA A 149 18.61 21.23 18.10
CA ALA A 149 17.47 20.50 17.56
C ALA A 149 17.90 19.54 16.42
N ALA A 150 18.69 20.02 15.46
CA ALA A 150 19.18 19.21 14.34
C ALA A 150 20.08 18.05 14.80
N VAL A 151 20.94 18.26 15.80
CA VAL A 151 21.75 17.17 16.41
C VAL A 151 20.85 16.15 17.11
N SER A 152 19.81 16.59 17.81
CA SER A 152 18.85 15.69 18.47
C SER A 152 18.06 14.84 17.47
N GLU A 153 17.69 15.42 16.32
CA GLU A 153 17.03 14.72 15.22
C GLU A 153 17.97 13.72 14.53
N LEU A 154 19.22 14.10 14.25
CA LEU A 154 20.24 13.17 13.73
C LEU A 154 20.52 12.00 14.68
N GLU A 155 20.58 12.25 15.98
CA GLU A 155 20.69 11.20 16.99
C GLU A 155 19.47 10.26 17.02
N PHE A 156 18.27 10.80 16.75
CA PHE A 156 17.04 10.00 16.67
C PHE A 156 17.06 9.11 15.42
N VAL A 157 17.34 9.68 14.25
CA VAL A 157 17.48 8.93 12.99
C VAL A 157 18.57 7.85 13.09
N ALA A 158 19.70 8.14 13.76
CA ALA A 158 20.74 7.15 13.99
C ALA A 158 20.27 5.96 14.86
N LYS A 159 19.41 6.21 15.86
CA LYS A 159 18.81 5.16 16.71
C LYS A 159 17.78 4.33 15.93
N GLU A 160 16.96 4.97 15.09
CA GLU A 160 16.02 4.28 14.20
C GLU A 160 16.75 3.38 13.17
N LEU A 161 17.85 3.88 12.59
CA LEU A 161 18.66 3.13 11.63
C LEU A 161 19.35 1.90 12.28
N ASP A 162 19.82 2.02 13.52
CA ASP A 162 20.33 0.89 14.31
C ASP A 162 19.22 -0.11 14.67
N SER A 163 18.00 0.33 15.01
CA SER A 163 16.87 -0.60 15.21
C SER A 163 16.46 -1.31 13.93
N LEU A 164 16.40 -0.60 12.80
CA LEU A 164 16.08 -1.19 11.49
C LEU A 164 17.18 -2.17 11.04
N GLY A 165 18.44 -1.87 11.34
CA GLY A 165 19.56 -2.79 11.10
C GLY A 165 19.43 -4.10 11.90
N LYS A 166 18.97 -4.03 13.14
CA LYS A 166 18.69 -5.21 13.99
C LYS A 166 17.48 -6.01 13.48
N GLU A 167 16.41 -5.35 13.06
CA GLU A 167 15.24 -5.99 12.45
C GLU A 167 15.60 -6.68 11.14
N TYR A 168 16.39 -6.03 10.27
CA TYR A 168 16.89 -6.63 9.04
C TYR A 168 17.79 -7.85 9.32
N ALA A 169 18.72 -7.76 10.28
CA ALA A 169 19.53 -8.91 10.68
C ALA A 169 18.68 -10.08 11.21
N SER A 170 17.63 -9.79 11.98
CA SER A 170 16.64 -10.77 12.43
C SER A 170 15.90 -11.42 11.25
N MET A 171 15.38 -10.64 10.31
CA MET A 171 14.73 -11.15 9.10
C MET A 171 15.65 -12.00 8.23
N VAL A 172 16.90 -11.60 8.03
CA VAL A 172 17.90 -12.40 7.30
C VAL A 172 18.12 -13.74 8.01
N SER A 173 18.29 -13.74 9.33
CA SER A 173 18.44 -14.99 10.09
C SER A 173 17.21 -15.91 9.98
N GLY A 174 15.99 -15.34 10.04
CA GLY A 174 14.74 -16.09 9.87
C GLY A 174 14.57 -16.66 8.45
N ARG A 175 14.95 -15.89 7.42
CA ARG A 175 14.99 -16.34 6.02
C ARG A 175 15.96 -17.51 5.84
N ASP A 176 17.15 -17.41 6.40
CA ASP A 176 18.19 -18.43 6.23
C ASP A 176 17.80 -19.73 6.96
N ILE A 177 17.14 -19.64 8.12
CA ILE A 177 16.49 -20.79 8.79
C ILE A 177 15.39 -21.40 7.92
N ALA A 178 14.51 -20.58 7.32
CA ALA A 178 13.45 -21.06 6.44
C ALA A 178 13.99 -21.76 5.17
N ILE A 179 15.10 -21.26 4.61
CA ILE A 179 15.81 -21.88 3.49
C ILE A 179 16.36 -23.26 3.89
N ASN A 180 17.03 -23.37 5.03
CA ASN A 180 17.56 -24.65 5.51
C ASN A 180 16.43 -25.67 5.75
N ASN A 181 15.34 -25.26 6.42
CA ASN A 181 14.18 -26.12 6.65
C ASN A 181 13.53 -26.58 5.33
N ALA A 182 13.47 -25.71 4.32
CA ALA A 182 12.95 -26.06 3.00
C ALA A 182 13.88 -27.05 2.27
N GLN A 183 15.21 -26.89 2.38
CA GLN A 183 16.18 -27.83 1.82
C GLN A 183 16.09 -29.21 2.49
N GLU A 184 15.94 -29.27 3.82
CA GLU A 184 15.72 -30.52 4.55
C GLU A 184 14.41 -31.20 4.13
N ALA A 185 13.31 -30.45 3.99
CA ALA A 185 12.03 -30.97 3.52
C ALA A 185 12.11 -31.52 2.08
N VAL A 186 12.84 -30.84 1.19
CA VAL A 186 13.10 -31.33 -0.18
C VAL A 186 13.96 -32.60 -0.15
N ALA A 187 15.02 -32.64 0.66
CA ALA A 187 15.86 -33.84 0.80
C ALA A 187 15.08 -35.04 1.33
N ALA A 188 14.20 -34.83 2.32
CA ALA A 188 13.28 -35.85 2.82
C ALA A 188 12.30 -36.31 1.74
N SER A 189 11.73 -35.39 0.95
CA SER A 189 10.84 -35.72 -0.17
C SER A 189 11.56 -36.51 -1.27
N MET A 190 12.80 -36.17 -1.62
CA MET A 190 13.59 -36.94 -2.59
C MET A 190 13.90 -38.35 -2.08
N GLN A 191 14.04 -38.53 -0.76
CA GLN A 191 14.25 -39.86 -0.17
C GLN A 191 12.94 -40.67 -0.16
N THR A 192 11.77 -40.06 0.08
CA THR A 192 10.48 -40.77 -0.03
C THR A 192 10.14 -41.11 -1.48
N GLU A 193 10.48 -40.25 -2.44
CA GLU A 193 10.34 -40.49 -3.88
C GLU A 193 11.12 -41.75 -4.31
N LYS A 194 12.40 -41.87 -3.92
CA LYS A 194 13.20 -43.07 -4.17
C LYS A 194 12.58 -44.34 -3.57
N VAL A 195 12.08 -44.27 -2.33
CA VAL A 195 11.42 -45.42 -1.68
C VAL A 195 10.14 -45.81 -2.42
N VAL A 196 9.40 -44.85 -2.98
CA VAL A 196 8.23 -45.13 -3.82
C VAL A 196 8.63 -45.74 -5.17
N GLU A 197 9.73 -45.31 -5.78
CA GLU A 197 10.28 -45.90 -7.00
C GLU A 197 10.76 -47.34 -6.77
N ASP A 198 11.51 -47.60 -5.70
CA ASP A 198 11.95 -48.94 -5.28
C ASP A 198 10.74 -49.88 -5.04
N LEU A 199 9.72 -49.41 -4.31
CA LEU A 199 8.48 -50.16 -4.08
C LEU A 199 7.68 -50.39 -5.36
N MET A 200 7.74 -49.48 -6.35
CA MET A 200 7.10 -49.66 -7.64
C MET A 200 7.79 -50.77 -8.46
N VAL A 201 9.12 -50.86 -8.39
CA VAL A 201 9.90 -51.94 -8.99
C VAL A 201 9.58 -53.27 -8.30
N GLU A 202 9.49 -53.31 -6.97
CA GLU A 202 9.08 -54.52 -6.23
C GLU A 202 7.63 -54.94 -6.55
N LEU A 203 6.70 -54.00 -6.67
CA LEU A 203 5.32 -54.27 -7.10
C LEU A 203 5.28 -54.84 -8.52
N ALA A 204 6.10 -54.32 -9.44
CA ALA A 204 6.20 -54.85 -10.80
C ALA A 204 6.73 -56.28 -10.81
N ALA A 205 7.82 -56.55 -10.08
CA ALA A 205 8.43 -57.88 -9.96
C ALA A 205 7.49 -58.91 -9.31
N THR A 206 6.79 -58.54 -8.24
CA THR A 206 5.80 -59.42 -7.58
C THR A 206 4.58 -59.69 -8.46
N LYS A 207 4.11 -58.70 -9.23
CA LYS A 207 3.05 -58.87 -10.22
C LYS A 207 3.48 -59.78 -11.38
N GLU A 208 4.72 -59.64 -11.86
CA GLU A 208 5.28 -60.51 -12.89
C GLU A 208 5.43 -61.96 -12.38
N ALA A 209 5.95 -62.15 -11.17
CA ALA A 209 6.03 -63.47 -10.53
C ALA A 209 4.66 -64.11 -10.32
N LEU A 210 3.64 -63.34 -9.89
CA LEU A 210 2.27 -63.82 -9.77
C LEU A 210 1.70 -64.26 -11.12
N ASN A 211 1.86 -63.47 -12.17
CA ASN A 211 1.40 -63.82 -13.51
C ASN A 211 2.14 -65.04 -14.07
N SER A 212 3.46 -65.13 -13.85
CA SER A 212 4.31 -66.26 -14.23
C SER A 212 3.88 -67.57 -13.54
N THR A 213 3.40 -67.49 -12.30
CA THR A 213 2.84 -68.65 -11.57
C THR A 213 1.41 -68.97 -12.00
N ARG A 214 0.60 -67.93 -12.28
CA ARG A 214 -0.83 -68.03 -12.61
C ARG A 214 -1.07 -68.58 -14.01
N ASN A 215 -0.40 -68.07 -15.03
CA ASN A 215 -0.62 -68.47 -16.42
C ASN A 215 -0.47 -69.99 -16.66
N PRO A 216 0.62 -70.67 -16.24
CA PRO A 216 0.74 -72.12 -16.44
C PRO A 216 -0.24 -72.93 -15.60
N HIS A 217 -0.77 -72.40 -14.48
CA HIS A 217 -1.86 -73.05 -13.75
C HIS A 217 -3.15 -73.03 -14.57
N PHE A 218 -3.55 -71.87 -15.10
CA PHE A 218 -4.75 -71.75 -15.94
C PHE A 218 -4.63 -72.62 -17.20
N GLU A 219 -3.49 -72.60 -17.90
CA GLU A 219 -3.26 -73.47 -19.07
C GLU A 219 -3.33 -74.95 -18.68
N ALA A 220 -2.68 -75.37 -17.59
CA ALA A 220 -2.71 -76.76 -17.14
C ALA A 220 -4.09 -77.23 -16.68
N GLU A 221 -4.90 -76.34 -16.11
CA GLU A 221 -6.28 -76.59 -15.70
C GLU A 221 -7.20 -76.76 -16.92
N GLU A 222 -7.11 -75.88 -17.92
CA GLU A 222 -7.83 -76.03 -19.20
C GLU A 222 -7.49 -77.35 -19.92
N TYR A 223 -6.19 -77.71 -20.01
CA TYR A 223 -5.77 -78.99 -20.59
C TYR A 223 -6.20 -80.21 -19.78
N LYS A 224 -6.42 -80.06 -18.47
CA LYS A 224 -6.89 -81.14 -17.59
C LYS A 224 -8.40 -81.36 -17.74
N GLU A 225 -9.19 -80.28 -17.72
CA GLU A 225 -10.63 -80.35 -17.96
C GLU A 225 -10.96 -80.91 -19.35
N LEU A 226 -10.24 -80.46 -20.39
CA LEU A 226 -10.38 -81.01 -21.75
C LEU A 226 -10.07 -82.51 -21.80
N ARG A 227 -9.03 -82.97 -21.09
CA ARG A 227 -8.68 -84.39 -21.05
C ARG A 227 -9.72 -85.23 -20.31
N GLU A 228 -10.22 -84.74 -19.17
CA GLU A 228 -11.27 -85.43 -18.40
C GLU A 228 -12.55 -85.58 -19.25
N ALA A 229 -12.94 -84.53 -19.99
CA ALA A 229 -14.06 -84.57 -20.93
C ALA A 229 -13.82 -85.49 -22.14
N GLU A 230 -12.60 -85.53 -22.70
CA GLU A 230 -12.25 -86.44 -23.79
C GLU A 230 -12.32 -87.91 -23.35
N GLU A 231 -11.80 -88.24 -22.16
CA GLU A 231 -11.90 -89.59 -21.61
C GLU A 231 -13.35 -90.00 -21.33
N GLU A 232 -14.21 -89.09 -20.85
CA GLU A 232 -15.64 -89.37 -20.65
C GLU A 232 -16.35 -89.62 -21.99
N LEU A 233 -16.05 -88.85 -23.04
CA LEU A 233 -16.54 -89.10 -24.40
C LEU A 233 -16.09 -90.46 -24.95
N GLN A 234 -14.84 -90.87 -24.70
CA GLN A 234 -14.35 -92.19 -25.09
C GLN A 234 -15.10 -93.32 -24.38
N ARG A 235 -15.29 -93.22 -23.04
CA ARG A 235 -16.08 -94.19 -22.25
C ARG A 235 -17.53 -94.27 -22.73
N LEU A 236 -18.15 -93.13 -23.04
CA LEU A 236 -19.52 -93.08 -23.56
C LEU A 236 -19.61 -93.75 -24.95
N ASN A 237 -18.62 -93.54 -25.82
CA ASN A 237 -18.57 -94.17 -27.15
C ASN A 237 -18.38 -95.69 -27.07
N GLU A 238 -17.53 -96.20 -26.17
CA GLU A 238 -17.41 -97.65 -25.91
C GLU A 238 -18.75 -98.24 -25.41
N LEU A 239 -19.43 -97.53 -24.51
CA LEU A 239 -20.74 -97.94 -24.00
C LEU A 239 -21.77 -97.99 -25.13
N VAL A 240 -21.81 -96.99 -26.01
CA VAL A 240 -22.68 -96.97 -27.21
C VAL A 240 -22.37 -98.12 -28.18
N LEU A 241 -21.10 -98.46 -28.40
CA LEU A 241 -20.71 -99.62 -29.21
C LEU A 241 -21.17 -100.94 -28.56
N SER A 242 -21.00 -101.10 -27.25
CA SER A 242 -21.46 -102.26 -26.51
C SER A 242 -22.99 -102.39 -26.56
N ALA A 243 -23.72 -101.29 -26.42
CA ALA A 243 -25.18 -101.23 -26.50
C ALA A 243 -25.68 -101.56 -27.92
N ARG A 244 -25.00 -101.09 -28.97
CA ARG A 244 -25.31 -101.46 -30.37
C ARG A 244 -25.08 -102.95 -30.61
N LEU A 245 -24.01 -103.53 -30.07
CA LEU A 245 -23.73 -104.96 -30.17
C LEU A 245 -24.76 -105.80 -29.41
N LEU A 246 -25.13 -105.41 -28.18
CA LEU A 246 -26.22 -106.03 -27.43
C LEU A 246 -27.57 -105.91 -28.16
N LYS A 247 -27.87 -104.77 -28.78
CA LYS A 247 -29.07 -104.58 -29.62
C LYS A 247 -29.08 -105.55 -30.80
N SER A 248 -27.96 -105.70 -31.52
CA SER A 248 -27.87 -106.67 -32.63
C SER A 248 -28.03 -108.13 -32.18
N LYS A 249 -27.52 -108.49 -30.99
CA LYS A 249 -27.76 -109.81 -30.37
C LYS A 249 -29.22 -110.01 -29.99
N LEU A 250 -29.88 -108.97 -29.46
CA LEU A 250 -31.29 -109.00 -29.12
C LEU A 250 -32.15 -109.16 -30.38
N GLU A 251 -31.85 -108.41 -31.45
CA GLU A 251 -32.51 -108.53 -32.77
C GLU A 251 -32.31 -109.92 -33.40
N ALA A 252 -31.12 -110.52 -33.27
CA ALA A 252 -30.88 -111.90 -33.70
C ALA A 252 -31.64 -112.94 -32.85
N SER A 253 -31.71 -112.77 -31.53
CA SER A 253 -32.46 -113.67 -30.64
C SER A 253 -33.98 -113.52 -30.79
N SER A 254 -34.48 -112.33 -31.11
CA SER A 254 -35.91 -112.11 -31.34
C SER A 254 -36.35 -112.70 -32.68
N ALA A 255 -35.51 -112.64 -33.72
CA ALA A 255 -35.72 -113.37 -34.96
C ALA A 255 -35.83 -114.90 -34.72
N LEU A 256 -34.86 -115.49 -34.01
CA LEU A 256 -34.92 -116.92 -33.63
C LEU A 256 -36.16 -117.28 -32.79
N LEU A 257 -36.63 -116.37 -31.93
CA LEU A 257 -37.85 -116.56 -31.15
C LEU A 257 -39.12 -116.49 -32.02
N HIS A 258 -39.11 -115.68 -33.08
CA HIS A 258 -40.18 -115.67 -34.08
C HIS A 258 -40.19 -116.96 -34.92
N ASP A 259 -39.02 -117.47 -35.32
CA ASP A 259 -38.89 -118.75 -36.03
C ASP A 259 -39.36 -119.91 -35.15
N LEU A 260 -38.90 -119.99 -33.90
CA LEU A 260 -39.38 -120.98 -32.92
C LEU A 260 -40.88 -120.86 -32.67
N LYS A 261 -41.47 -119.66 -32.65
CA LYS A 261 -42.93 -119.51 -32.56
C LYS A 261 -43.67 -120.01 -33.80
N ALA A 262 -43.08 -119.92 -34.98
CA ALA A 262 -43.65 -120.51 -36.20
C ALA A 262 -43.60 -122.05 -36.15
N GLU A 263 -42.49 -122.63 -35.68
CA GLU A 263 -42.38 -124.08 -35.44
C GLU A 263 -43.34 -124.56 -34.35
N LEU A 264 -43.50 -123.80 -33.26
CA LEU A 264 -44.41 -124.14 -32.15
C LEU A 264 -45.88 -124.00 -32.59
N ALA A 265 -46.21 -123.07 -33.48
CA ALA A 265 -47.52 -122.99 -34.14
C ALA A 265 -47.79 -124.22 -35.03
N ALA A 266 -46.79 -124.75 -35.73
CA ALA A 266 -46.91 -126.00 -36.49
C ALA A 266 -47.00 -127.25 -35.58
N HIS A 267 -46.43 -127.21 -34.38
CA HIS A 267 -46.46 -128.32 -33.41
C HIS A 267 -47.76 -128.35 -32.56
N MET A 268 -48.42 -127.21 -32.35
CA MET A 268 -49.64 -127.10 -31.53
C MET A 268 -50.91 -127.63 -32.21
N GLU A 269 -50.87 -128.03 -33.49
CA GLU A 269 -52.00 -128.70 -34.16
C GLU A 269 -52.20 -130.18 -33.74
N SER A 270 -51.34 -130.77 -32.89
CA SER A 270 -51.46 -132.17 -32.46
C SER A 270 -51.63 -132.40 -30.95
N LYS A 271 -52.90 -132.55 -30.52
CA LYS A 271 -53.44 -133.28 -29.33
C LYS A 271 -52.91 -132.90 -27.92
N VAL A 272 -53.62 -132.21 -27.01
CA VAL A 272 -54.95 -132.42 -26.38
C VAL A 272 -55.04 -133.55 -25.32
N ASN A 273 -55.18 -133.12 -24.03
CA ASN A 273 -55.78 -133.77 -22.82
C ASN A 273 -55.00 -134.91 -22.11
N THR A 274 -55.19 -135.23 -20.80
CA THR A 274 -56.32 -135.03 -19.84
C THR A 274 -55.91 -134.70 -18.37
N GLU A 275 -56.89 -134.28 -17.56
CA GLU A 275 -56.87 -134.13 -16.09
C GLU A 275 -57.21 -135.49 -15.37
N GLN A 276 -57.61 -135.66 -14.08
CA GLN A 276 -58.07 -134.80 -12.94
C GLN A 276 -58.07 -135.63 -11.61
N ILE A 277 -58.23 -135.02 -10.41
CA ILE A 277 -58.99 -135.47 -9.18
C ILE A 277 -58.66 -134.56 -7.98
N GLY A 278 -59.65 -134.17 -7.14
CA GLY A 278 -59.46 -133.28 -5.98
C GLY A 278 -60.36 -133.58 -4.76
N GLU A 279 -60.49 -132.60 -3.85
CA GLU A 279 -61.32 -132.51 -2.61
C GLU A 279 -60.61 -132.72 -1.25
N LEU A 280 -59.94 -133.85 -0.97
CA LEU A 280 -59.11 -133.92 0.26
C LEU A 280 -57.87 -133.01 0.16
N GLU A 281 -57.39 -132.82 -1.06
CA GLU A 281 -56.40 -131.81 -1.39
C GLU A 281 -56.92 -130.40 -1.17
N GLU A 282 -58.23 -130.12 -1.18
CA GLU A 282 -58.76 -128.75 -1.09
C GLU A 282 -58.64 -128.17 0.33
N VAL A 283 -58.91 -128.95 1.38
CA VAL A 283 -58.71 -128.49 2.77
C VAL A 283 -57.22 -128.34 3.08
N LYS A 284 -56.39 -129.28 2.57
CA LYS A 284 -54.93 -129.19 2.66
C LYS A 284 -54.41 -127.96 1.92
N HIS A 285 -54.90 -127.71 0.71
CA HIS A 285 -54.61 -126.54 -0.11
C HIS A 285 -55.06 -125.25 0.56
N ASN A 286 -56.21 -125.22 1.23
CA ASN A 286 -56.67 -124.03 1.97
C ASN A 286 -55.79 -123.73 3.20
N ILE A 287 -55.28 -124.75 3.91
CA ILE A 287 -54.31 -124.58 5.00
C ILE A 287 -52.94 -124.16 4.46
N GLU A 288 -52.48 -124.78 3.38
CA GLU A 288 -51.22 -124.43 2.69
C GLU A 288 -51.29 -123.01 2.10
N LYS A 289 -52.43 -122.61 1.54
CA LYS A 289 -52.73 -121.26 1.04
C LYS A 289 -52.75 -120.24 2.18
N ALA A 290 -53.46 -120.50 3.26
CA ALA A 290 -53.45 -119.62 4.44
C ALA A 290 -52.04 -119.50 5.05
N SER A 291 -51.25 -120.58 5.08
CA SER A 291 -49.84 -120.55 5.49
C SER A 291 -48.96 -119.77 4.51
N ALA A 292 -49.21 -119.87 3.20
CA ALA A 292 -48.50 -119.11 2.18
C ALA A 292 -48.84 -117.61 2.28
N GLU A 293 -50.10 -117.25 2.45
CA GLU A 293 -50.57 -115.88 2.70
C GLU A 293 -49.95 -115.30 3.99
N VAL A 294 -49.89 -116.08 5.09
CA VAL A 294 -49.19 -115.66 6.32
C VAL A 294 -47.69 -115.47 6.10
N ASN A 295 -47.03 -116.32 5.30
CA ASN A 295 -45.62 -116.15 4.96
C ASN A 295 -45.38 -114.91 4.09
N ILE A 296 -46.21 -114.67 3.06
CA ILE A 296 -46.16 -113.46 2.22
C ILE A 296 -46.39 -112.20 3.07
N LEU A 297 -47.35 -112.21 4.00
CA LEU A 297 -47.59 -111.11 4.92
C LEU A 297 -46.41 -110.90 5.88
N ARG A 298 -45.77 -111.99 6.34
CA ARG A 298 -44.56 -111.92 7.19
C ARG A 298 -43.38 -111.31 6.43
N GLU A 299 -43.17 -111.71 5.19
CA GLU A 299 -42.15 -111.17 4.28
C GLU A 299 -42.40 -109.68 3.97
N ALA A 300 -43.65 -109.31 3.71
CA ALA A 300 -44.07 -107.91 3.58
C ALA A 300 -43.79 -107.10 4.86
N CYS A 301 -44.09 -107.66 6.04
CA CYS A 301 -43.79 -107.03 7.32
C CYS A 301 -42.28 -106.87 7.56
N THR A 302 -41.44 -107.84 7.17
CA THR A 302 -39.98 -107.69 7.25
C THR A 302 -39.45 -106.67 6.24
N SER A 303 -39.99 -106.62 5.02
CA SER A 303 -39.63 -105.61 4.02
C SER A 303 -40.00 -104.20 4.47
N LEU A 304 -41.22 -104.00 4.99
CA LEU A 304 -41.66 -102.70 5.52
C LEU A 304 -40.83 -102.25 6.73
N LYS A 305 -40.44 -103.17 7.63
CA LYS A 305 -39.50 -102.86 8.72
C LYS A 305 -38.12 -102.45 8.19
N SER A 306 -37.59 -103.14 7.18
CA SER A 306 -36.32 -102.78 6.56
C SER A 306 -36.37 -101.39 5.93
N LYS A 307 -37.45 -101.09 5.18
CA LYS A 307 -37.67 -99.76 4.58
C LYS A 307 -37.84 -98.66 5.63
N LEU A 308 -38.51 -98.94 6.75
CA LEU A 308 -38.64 -97.99 7.86
C LEU A 308 -37.28 -97.66 8.51
N GLU A 309 -36.39 -98.64 8.68
CA GLU A 309 -35.04 -98.34 9.17
C GLU A 309 -34.18 -97.61 8.13
N GLU A 310 -34.34 -97.91 6.84
CA GLU A 310 -33.70 -97.17 5.75
C GLU A 310 -34.18 -95.70 5.70
N GLU A 311 -35.48 -95.44 5.76
CA GLU A 311 -36.06 -94.09 5.83
C GLU A 311 -35.60 -93.31 7.07
N LYS A 312 -35.44 -93.96 8.23
CA LYS A 312 -34.86 -93.33 9.43
C LYS A 312 -33.41 -92.91 9.21
N LEU A 313 -32.59 -93.73 8.54
CA LEU A 313 -31.21 -93.38 8.22
C LEU A 313 -31.14 -92.20 7.23
N VAL A 314 -32.00 -92.20 6.19
CA VAL A 314 -32.13 -91.07 5.26
C VAL A 314 -32.56 -89.80 5.97
N LEU A 315 -33.54 -89.87 6.89
CA LEU A 315 -34.01 -88.73 7.67
C LEU A 315 -32.95 -88.19 8.64
N ALA A 316 -32.10 -89.06 9.21
CA ALA A 316 -30.97 -88.63 10.03
C ALA A 316 -29.90 -87.92 9.20
N ALA A 317 -29.54 -88.45 8.03
CA ALA A 317 -28.61 -87.83 7.10
C ALA A 317 -29.12 -86.47 6.59
N LEU A 318 -30.42 -86.38 6.26
CA LEU A 318 -31.04 -85.14 5.80
C LEU A 318 -31.01 -84.07 6.91
N LYS A 319 -31.35 -84.41 8.16
CA LYS A 319 -31.21 -83.49 9.31
C LYS A 319 -29.77 -83.01 9.54
N GLN A 320 -28.78 -83.88 9.38
CA GLN A 320 -27.37 -83.47 9.46
C GLN A 320 -27.01 -82.50 8.33
N SER A 321 -27.46 -82.76 7.10
CA SER A 321 -27.24 -81.87 5.95
C SER A 321 -27.93 -80.50 6.11
N GLU A 322 -29.14 -80.48 6.68
CA GLU A 322 -29.89 -79.26 7.03
C GLU A 322 -29.14 -78.42 8.08
N GLN A 323 -28.59 -79.05 9.12
CA GLN A 323 -27.79 -78.38 10.13
C GLN A 323 -26.50 -77.79 9.54
N MET A 324 -25.81 -78.52 8.64
CA MET A 324 -24.62 -78.01 7.95
C MET A 324 -24.97 -76.85 7.00
N ALA A 325 -26.07 -76.95 6.25
CA ALA A 325 -26.55 -75.87 5.39
C ALA A 325 -26.96 -74.61 6.18
N SER A 326 -27.61 -74.79 7.34
CA SER A 326 -27.98 -73.71 8.26
C SER A 326 -26.73 -73.01 8.83
N ALA A 327 -25.72 -73.77 9.26
CA ALA A 327 -24.44 -73.20 9.69
C ALA A 327 -23.74 -72.40 8.58
N ALA A 328 -23.70 -72.93 7.36
CA ALA A 328 -23.13 -72.23 6.21
C ALA A 328 -23.91 -70.94 5.86
N ALA A 329 -25.24 -70.96 5.95
CA ALA A 329 -26.07 -69.77 5.74
C ALA A 329 -25.79 -68.67 6.77
N VAL A 330 -25.54 -69.01 8.04
CA VAL A 330 -25.15 -68.05 9.08
C VAL A 330 -23.75 -67.46 8.80
N THR A 331 -22.79 -68.28 8.34
CA THR A 331 -21.47 -67.78 7.94
C THR A 331 -21.56 -66.79 6.77
N LEU A 332 -22.31 -67.15 5.71
CA LEU A 332 -22.52 -66.27 4.55
C LEU A 332 -23.24 -64.97 4.94
N GLN A 333 -24.23 -65.02 5.84
CA GLN A 333 -24.90 -63.83 6.37
C GLN A 333 -23.91 -62.91 7.10
N GLN A 334 -23.02 -63.47 7.92
CA GLN A 334 -21.99 -62.70 8.63
C GLN A 334 -20.98 -62.05 7.66
N GLU A 335 -20.57 -62.75 6.60
CA GLU A 335 -19.69 -62.20 5.56
C GLU A 335 -20.38 -61.10 4.74
N LEU A 336 -21.66 -61.26 4.44
CA LEU A 336 -22.48 -60.27 3.76
C LEU A 336 -22.62 -58.99 4.59
N ASP A 337 -22.82 -59.11 5.91
CA ASP A 337 -22.88 -57.95 6.81
C ASP A 337 -21.51 -57.28 7.01
N LYS A 338 -20.41 -58.04 7.06
CA LYS A 338 -19.04 -57.48 6.98
C LYS A 338 -18.82 -56.69 5.68
N CYS A 339 -19.28 -57.23 4.54
CA CYS A 339 -19.18 -56.59 3.24
C CYS A 339 -20.01 -55.30 3.16
N ARG A 340 -21.23 -55.31 3.69
CA ARG A 340 -22.08 -54.10 3.86
C ARG A 340 -21.37 -53.03 4.68
N ALA A 341 -20.80 -53.38 5.83
CA ALA A 341 -20.08 -52.44 6.70
C ALA A 341 -18.83 -51.86 6.01
N ALA A 342 -18.06 -52.70 5.30
CA ALA A 342 -16.92 -52.26 4.51
C ALA A 342 -17.34 -51.27 3.40
N LYS A 343 -18.44 -51.54 2.69
CA LYS A 343 -18.98 -50.64 1.66
C LYS A 343 -19.28 -49.25 2.21
N VAL A 344 -20.00 -49.15 3.33
CA VAL A 344 -20.32 -47.85 3.98
C VAL A 344 -19.04 -47.10 4.40
N PHE A 345 -18.04 -47.81 4.92
CA PHE A 345 -16.74 -47.21 5.27
C PHE A 345 -15.98 -46.68 4.04
N HIS A 346 -16.04 -47.40 2.91
CA HIS A 346 -15.46 -46.93 1.65
C HIS A 346 -16.22 -45.72 1.09
N GLU A 347 -17.57 -45.73 1.12
CA GLU A 347 -18.40 -44.58 0.71
C GLU A 347 -18.12 -43.34 1.56
N MET A 348 -17.96 -43.49 2.89
CA MET A 348 -17.58 -42.38 3.78
C MET A 348 -16.20 -41.81 3.44
N LYS A 349 -15.22 -42.66 3.12
CA LYS A 349 -13.89 -42.23 2.67
C LYS A 349 -13.93 -41.55 1.30
N GLU A 350 -14.71 -42.08 0.37
CA GLU A 350 -14.89 -41.49 -0.96
C GLU A 350 -15.56 -40.11 -0.87
N ASN A 351 -16.62 -39.97 -0.07
CA ASN A 351 -17.29 -38.70 0.15
C ASN A 351 -16.33 -37.66 0.76
N LYS A 352 -15.52 -38.05 1.76
CA LYS A 352 -14.49 -37.18 2.33
C LYS A 352 -13.41 -36.79 1.32
N ALA A 353 -12.98 -37.71 0.46
CA ALA A 353 -12.05 -37.41 -0.63
C ALA A 353 -12.68 -36.48 -1.68
N ARG A 354 -13.97 -36.64 -1.99
CA ARG A 354 -14.71 -35.76 -2.91
C ARG A 354 -14.88 -34.35 -2.35
N GLU A 355 -15.11 -34.23 -1.04
CA GLU A 355 -15.16 -32.96 -0.31
C GLU A 355 -13.81 -32.24 -0.38
N THR A 356 -12.69 -32.90 -0.03
CA THR A 356 -11.36 -32.29 -0.12
C THR A 356 -10.95 -31.96 -1.57
N MET A 357 -11.34 -32.79 -2.55
CA MET A 357 -11.21 -32.48 -3.97
C MET A 357 -12.04 -31.27 -4.42
N SER A 358 -13.14 -30.94 -3.74
CA SER A 358 -13.94 -29.74 -4.02
C SER A 358 -13.36 -28.48 -3.37
N GLU A 359 -12.63 -28.62 -2.26
CA GLU A 359 -11.93 -27.52 -1.59
C GLU A 359 -10.61 -27.15 -2.27
N LEU A 360 -9.86 -28.13 -2.77
CA LEU A 360 -8.51 -27.92 -3.30
C LEU A 360 -8.48 -26.91 -4.48
N PRO A 361 -9.41 -26.92 -5.45
CA PRO A 361 -9.54 -25.88 -6.47
C PRO A 361 -9.82 -24.49 -5.87
N LYS A 362 -10.63 -24.39 -4.81
CA LYS A 362 -10.93 -23.11 -4.15
C LYS A 362 -9.69 -22.54 -3.44
N LYS A 363 -8.88 -23.41 -2.83
CA LYS A 363 -7.58 -23.03 -2.20
C LYS A 363 -6.55 -22.62 -3.26
N LEU A 364 -6.47 -23.36 -4.36
CA LEU A 364 -5.57 -23.06 -5.48
C LEU A 364 -5.97 -21.76 -6.21
N GLN A 365 -7.26 -21.48 -6.36
CA GLN A 365 -7.76 -20.21 -6.89
C GLN A 365 -7.37 -19.02 -6.01
N LYS A 366 -7.48 -19.14 -4.68
CA LYS A 366 -7.03 -18.11 -3.73
C LYS A 366 -5.53 -17.87 -3.82
N ALA A 367 -4.72 -18.94 -3.80
CA ALA A 367 -3.27 -18.83 -3.95
C ALA A 367 -2.86 -18.18 -5.29
N ALA A 368 -3.61 -18.41 -6.38
CA ALA A 368 -3.40 -17.73 -7.64
C ALA A 368 -3.75 -16.22 -7.56
N GLN A 369 -4.86 -15.85 -6.91
CA GLN A 369 -5.23 -14.45 -6.68
C GLN A 369 -4.20 -13.72 -5.81
N GLU A 370 -3.76 -14.33 -4.71
CA GLU A 370 -2.71 -13.80 -3.83
C GLU A 370 -1.38 -13.62 -4.57
N ALA A 371 -1.03 -14.53 -5.49
CA ALA A 371 0.16 -14.40 -6.33
C ALA A 371 0.05 -13.26 -7.38
N ASP A 372 -1.12 -13.09 -8.00
CA ASP A 372 -1.37 -11.97 -8.92
C ASP A 372 -1.38 -10.61 -8.19
N GLU A 373 -1.96 -10.56 -6.99
CA GLU A 373 -1.92 -9.37 -6.11
C GLU A 373 -0.48 -9.03 -5.72
N ALA A 374 0.28 -9.99 -5.20
CA ALA A 374 1.69 -9.80 -4.86
C ALA A 374 2.55 -9.35 -6.05
N LYS A 375 2.27 -9.89 -7.25
CA LYS A 375 2.92 -9.45 -8.49
C LYS A 375 2.55 -8.02 -8.86
N SER A 376 1.30 -7.61 -8.70
CA SER A 376 0.86 -6.23 -8.95
C SER A 376 1.52 -5.23 -7.99
N LEU A 377 1.66 -5.59 -6.71
CA LEU A 377 2.37 -4.80 -5.70
C LEU A 377 3.87 -4.69 -6.01
N ALA A 378 4.51 -5.79 -6.41
CA ALA A 378 5.91 -5.77 -6.85
C ALA A 378 6.14 -4.90 -8.08
N GLN A 379 5.19 -4.87 -9.03
CA GLN A 379 5.24 -4.00 -10.20
C GLN A 379 5.03 -2.52 -9.84
N ALA A 380 4.14 -2.20 -8.90
CA ALA A 380 3.95 -0.85 -8.39
C ALA A 380 5.22 -0.35 -7.68
N ALA A 381 5.80 -1.13 -6.77
CA ALA A 381 7.05 -0.79 -6.08
C ALA A 381 8.24 -0.63 -7.06
N GLN A 382 8.29 -1.38 -8.16
CA GLN A 382 9.29 -1.18 -9.21
C GLN A 382 9.07 0.12 -10.01
N ALA A 383 7.81 0.52 -10.24
CA ALA A 383 7.51 1.78 -10.90
C ALA A 383 7.87 2.99 -10.01
N GLU A 384 7.49 2.95 -8.73
CA GLU A 384 7.85 3.97 -7.74
C GLU A 384 9.37 4.09 -7.58
N LEU A 385 10.11 2.97 -7.58
CA LEU A 385 11.57 2.98 -7.54
C LEU A 385 12.21 3.60 -8.80
N LEU A 386 11.63 3.41 -9.99
CA LEU A 386 12.10 4.05 -11.22
C LEU A 386 11.80 5.56 -11.23
N GLU A 387 10.65 5.98 -10.71
CA GLU A 387 10.29 7.38 -10.54
C GLU A 387 11.24 8.08 -9.56
N ALA A 388 11.45 7.50 -8.38
CA ALA A 388 12.42 7.99 -7.39
C ALA A 388 13.86 8.02 -7.93
N GLN A 389 14.26 7.06 -8.78
CA GLN A 389 15.55 7.10 -9.47
C GLN A 389 15.64 8.27 -10.45
N GLN A 390 14.58 8.56 -11.21
CA GLN A 390 14.54 9.74 -12.09
C GLN A 390 14.63 11.04 -11.28
N GLU A 391 13.86 11.17 -10.19
CA GLU A 391 13.92 12.35 -9.31
C GLU A 391 15.33 12.56 -8.73
N VAL A 392 16.01 11.48 -8.35
CA VAL A 392 17.41 11.53 -7.88
C VAL A 392 18.37 11.97 -8.99
N GLU A 393 18.23 11.50 -10.22
CA GLU A 393 19.05 11.98 -11.35
C GLU A 393 18.75 13.43 -11.72
N GLU A 394 17.48 13.87 -11.65
CA GLU A 394 17.13 15.29 -11.81
C GLU A 394 17.71 16.16 -10.69
N ALA A 395 17.68 15.70 -9.44
CA ALA A 395 18.29 16.39 -8.31
C ALA A 395 19.82 16.48 -8.44
N LYS A 396 20.49 15.41 -8.90
CA LYS A 396 21.93 15.43 -9.25
C LYS A 396 22.22 16.44 -10.36
N ALA A 397 21.43 16.45 -11.44
CA ALA A 397 21.61 17.41 -12.52
C ALA A 397 21.45 18.87 -12.06
N ARG A 398 20.46 19.14 -11.18
CA ARG A 398 20.27 20.45 -10.54
C ARG A 398 21.45 20.81 -9.62
N SER A 399 21.97 19.86 -8.84
CA SER A 399 23.15 20.04 -7.99
C SER A 399 24.40 20.40 -8.80
N VAL A 400 24.69 19.67 -9.88
CA VAL A 400 25.80 19.95 -10.80
C VAL A 400 25.64 21.31 -11.48
N ALA A 401 24.43 21.71 -11.84
CA ALA A 401 24.18 23.04 -12.41
C ALA A 401 24.47 24.17 -11.39
N LEU A 402 24.07 24.00 -10.12
CA LEU A 402 24.36 24.95 -9.04
C LEU A 402 25.86 25.01 -8.72
N GLU A 403 26.56 23.88 -8.67
CA GLU A 403 28.01 23.81 -8.46
C GLU A 403 28.78 24.55 -9.57
N ASN A 404 28.39 24.33 -10.84
CA ASN A 404 28.96 25.08 -11.96
C ASN A 404 28.66 26.59 -11.87
N SER A 405 27.44 26.98 -11.48
CA SER A 405 27.09 28.40 -11.28
C SER A 405 27.91 29.04 -10.16
N LEU A 406 28.18 28.30 -9.09
CA LEU A 406 29.01 28.75 -7.98
C LEU A 406 30.48 28.90 -8.40
N LEU A 407 31.01 27.99 -9.21
CA LEU A 407 32.35 28.11 -9.80
C LEU A 407 32.48 29.35 -10.72
N VAL A 408 31.44 29.66 -11.50
CA VAL A 408 31.40 30.88 -12.34
C VAL A 408 31.41 32.12 -11.45
N ALA A 409 30.53 32.20 -10.45
CA ALA A 409 30.47 33.32 -9.51
C ALA A 409 31.79 33.51 -8.74
N GLN A 410 32.47 32.43 -8.35
CA GLN A 410 33.80 32.49 -7.73
C GLN A 410 34.84 33.13 -8.66
N LYS A 411 34.88 32.74 -9.93
CA LYS A 411 35.79 33.34 -10.93
C LYS A 411 35.45 34.79 -11.23
N GLU A 412 34.17 35.16 -11.23
CA GLU A 412 33.74 36.56 -11.34
C GLU A 412 34.18 37.39 -10.13
N ILE A 413 34.09 36.84 -8.91
CA ILE A 413 34.61 37.48 -7.68
C ILE A 413 36.14 37.63 -7.73
N GLU A 414 36.87 36.63 -8.22
CA GLU A 414 38.33 36.72 -8.41
C GLU A 414 38.71 37.77 -9.46
N ALA A 415 38.00 37.82 -10.59
CA ALA A 415 38.18 38.84 -11.60
C ALA A 415 37.85 40.25 -11.08
N ALA A 416 36.77 40.38 -10.30
CA ALA A 416 36.41 41.63 -9.63
C ALA A 416 37.51 42.08 -8.65
N LYS A 417 38.01 41.20 -7.78
CA LYS A 417 39.13 41.47 -6.85
C LYS A 417 40.42 41.84 -7.59
N ALA A 418 40.71 41.20 -8.73
CA ALA A 418 41.85 41.57 -9.57
C ALA A 418 41.67 42.99 -10.15
N SER A 419 40.47 43.33 -10.63
CA SER A 419 40.16 44.68 -11.11
C SER A 419 40.20 45.73 -9.98
N GLU A 420 39.80 45.35 -8.76
CA GLU A 420 39.85 46.18 -7.55
C GLU A 420 41.29 46.48 -7.13
N MET A 421 42.19 45.49 -7.18
CA MET A 421 43.63 45.72 -6.98
C MET A 421 44.22 46.63 -8.05
N LEU A 422 43.91 46.41 -9.33
CA LEU A 422 44.36 47.29 -10.42
C LEU A 422 43.85 48.73 -10.27
N ALA A 423 42.61 48.91 -9.80
CA ALA A 423 42.05 50.22 -9.49
C ALA A 423 42.78 50.88 -8.30
N ARG A 424 43.09 50.13 -7.23
CA ARG A 424 43.89 50.63 -6.10
C ARG A 424 45.32 51.02 -6.53
N ASP A 425 45.98 50.20 -7.33
CA ASP A 425 47.32 50.49 -7.86
C ASP A 425 47.30 51.73 -8.76
N ALA A 426 46.25 51.90 -9.57
CA ALA A 426 46.06 53.10 -10.38
C ALA A 426 45.83 54.36 -9.51
N ILE A 427 45.03 54.27 -8.44
CA ILE A 427 44.85 55.36 -7.46
C ILE A 427 46.18 55.68 -6.78
N ALA A 428 46.90 54.68 -6.27
CA ALA A 428 48.20 54.88 -5.61
C ALA A 428 49.27 55.42 -6.57
N ALA A 429 49.19 55.09 -7.86
CA ALA A 429 50.04 55.68 -8.90
C ALA A 429 49.65 57.13 -9.20
N LEU A 430 48.36 57.46 -9.21
CA LEU A 430 47.87 58.83 -9.34
C LEU A 430 48.28 59.69 -8.14
N GLU A 431 48.07 59.22 -6.90
CA GLU A 431 48.54 59.89 -5.67
C GLU A 431 50.06 60.09 -5.66
N LYS A 432 50.84 59.12 -6.13
CA LYS A 432 52.30 59.27 -6.30
C LYS A 432 52.65 60.27 -7.40
N SER A 433 51.88 60.31 -8.49
CA SER A 433 52.07 61.31 -9.55
C SER A 433 51.68 62.72 -9.09
N GLU A 434 50.64 62.86 -8.27
CA GLU A 434 50.14 64.10 -7.71
C GLU A 434 51.06 64.62 -6.61
N SER A 435 51.55 63.75 -5.71
CA SER A 435 52.59 64.12 -4.72
C SER A 435 53.95 64.44 -5.37
N ALA A 436 54.30 63.79 -6.49
CA ALA A 436 55.45 64.20 -7.31
C ALA A 436 55.22 65.54 -8.04
N LYS A 437 53.98 65.81 -8.48
CA LYS A 437 53.56 67.10 -9.05
C LYS A 437 53.60 68.21 -7.98
N ASN A 438 53.27 67.89 -6.72
CA ASN A 438 53.40 68.77 -5.56
C ASN A 438 54.85 69.00 -5.10
N GLN A 439 55.85 68.33 -5.70
CA GLN A 439 57.29 68.65 -5.54
C GLN A 439 57.90 69.41 -6.72
N ASN A 440 57.18 69.58 -7.84
CA ASN A 440 57.61 70.42 -8.95
C ASN A 440 56.73 71.66 -9.04
N ASP A 441 57.30 72.82 -8.73
CA ASP A 441 56.63 74.12 -8.73
C ASP A 441 55.80 74.38 -10.00
N ASN A 442 54.48 74.17 -9.92
CA ASN A 442 53.54 75.15 -10.45
C ASN A 442 52.14 75.01 -9.83
N LYS A 443 51.57 76.14 -9.41
CA LYS A 443 50.14 76.24 -9.16
C LYS A 443 49.40 76.00 -10.48
N ASP A 444 48.53 74.99 -10.51
CA ASP A 444 47.11 75.20 -10.82
C ASP A 444 46.30 73.89 -10.68
N SER A 445 45.05 74.07 -10.23
CA SER A 445 43.96 73.09 -10.19
C SER A 445 44.15 71.82 -9.36
N ALA A 446 43.64 71.86 -8.12
CA ALA A 446 43.09 70.68 -7.46
C ALA A 446 42.00 70.04 -8.36
N SER A 447 41.82 68.72 -8.27
CA SER A 447 40.92 67.92 -9.12
C SER A 447 39.43 68.07 -8.76
N LEU A 448 38.95 69.32 -8.65
CA LEU A 448 37.53 69.63 -8.56
C LEU A 448 36.87 69.37 -9.93
N VAL A 449 36.35 68.16 -10.11
CA VAL A 449 35.59 67.76 -11.32
C VAL A 449 34.34 68.62 -11.42
N THR A 450 34.47 69.72 -12.16
CA THR A 450 33.43 70.72 -12.39
C THR A 450 32.58 70.27 -13.58
N LEU A 451 31.63 69.38 -13.29
CA LEU A 451 30.57 69.04 -14.24
C LEU A 451 29.87 70.31 -14.70
N THR A 452 29.80 70.52 -16.02
CA THR A 452 28.97 71.57 -16.58
C THR A 452 27.50 71.25 -16.34
N LEU A 453 26.64 72.28 -16.33
CA LEU A 453 25.21 72.11 -16.05
C LEU A 453 24.55 71.15 -17.06
N ASP A 454 24.99 71.19 -18.31
CA ASP A 454 24.49 70.32 -19.38
C ASP A 454 24.92 68.86 -19.16
N GLU A 455 26.17 68.61 -18.74
CA GLU A 455 26.66 67.26 -18.40
C GLU A 455 25.94 66.68 -17.16
N TYR A 456 25.66 67.50 -16.16
CA TYR A 456 24.84 67.10 -15.01
C TYR A 456 23.43 66.69 -15.44
N HIS A 457 22.78 67.45 -16.32
CA HIS A 457 21.47 67.11 -16.85
C HIS A 457 21.50 65.85 -17.73
N GLU A 458 22.52 65.64 -18.56
CA GLU A 458 22.69 64.40 -19.31
C GLU A 458 22.86 63.17 -18.41
N LEU A 459 23.70 63.28 -17.36
CA LEU A 459 23.91 62.19 -16.40
C LEU A 459 22.64 61.90 -15.59
N SER A 460 21.94 62.93 -15.14
CA SER A 460 20.64 62.80 -14.44
C SER A 460 19.60 62.12 -15.33
N MET A 461 19.47 62.54 -16.59
CA MET A 461 18.55 61.89 -17.56
C MET A 461 18.96 60.45 -17.90
N ARG A 462 20.26 60.12 -17.87
CA ARG A 462 20.76 58.76 -18.12
C ARG A 462 20.54 57.86 -16.90
N ALA A 463 20.69 58.38 -15.68
CA ALA A 463 20.35 57.70 -14.44
C ALA A 463 18.84 57.41 -14.34
N TYR A 464 17.99 58.41 -14.61
CA TYR A 464 16.53 58.25 -14.59
C TYR A 464 16.04 57.17 -15.57
N LYS A 465 16.59 57.12 -16.78
CA LYS A 465 16.28 56.04 -17.75
C LYS A 465 16.76 54.67 -17.30
N ALA A 466 17.87 54.59 -16.57
CA ALA A 466 18.34 53.33 -16.00
C ALA A 466 17.45 52.88 -14.84
N GLU A 467 16.93 53.83 -14.05
CA GLU A 467 15.95 53.60 -12.98
C GLU A 467 14.59 53.14 -13.53
N GLU A 468 14.06 53.76 -14.61
CA GLU A 468 12.86 53.28 -15.30
C GLU A 468 13.03 51.83 -15.78
N LEU A 469 14.13 51.51 -16.46
CA LEU A 469 14.44 50.13 -16.92
C LEU A 469 14.65 49.14 -15.77
N ALA A 470 15.11 49.60 -14.61
CA ALA A 470 15.20 48.77 -13.40
C ALA A 470 13.82 48.52 -12.80
N ASN A 471 12.98 49.55 -12.72
CA ASN A 471 11.60 49.45 -12.23
C ASN A 471 10.74 48.55 -13.12
N GLU A 472 10.83 48.65 -14.46
CA GLU A 472 10.15 47.73 -15.38
C GLU A 472 10.55 46.26 -15.13
N ARG A 473 11.83 45.99 -14.84
CA ARG A 473 12.32 44.64 -14.50
C ARG A 473 11.80 44.17 -13.14
N ILE A 474 11.79 45.05 -12.14
CA ILE A 474 11.25 44.77 -10.80
C ILE A 474 9.75 44.48 -10.88
N GLU A 475 8.98 45.24 -11.67
CA GLU A 475 7.56 44.99 -11.91
C GLU A 475 7.31 43.65 -12.63
N ALA A 476 8.11 43.31 -13.64
CA ALA A 476 8.03 42.02 -14.33
C ALA A 476 8.30 40.84 -13.38
N VAL A 477 9.34 40.94 -12.53
CA VAL A 477 9.66 39.95 -11.49
C VAL A 477 8.55 39.86 -10.45
N ASN A 478 8.06 41.00 -9.94
CA ASN A 478 6.95 41.04 -8.97
C ASN A 478 5.66 40.44 -9.54
N SER A 479 5.37 40.62 -10.84
CA SER A 479 4.24 39.97 -11.49
C SER A 479 4.41 38.44 -11.56
N GLN A 480 5.63 37.95 -11.80
CA GLN A 480 5.91 36.50 -11.75
C GLN A 480 5.79 35.95 -10.32
N ILE A 481 6.32 36.67 -9.31
CA ILE A 481 6.19 36.30 -7.88
C ILE A 481 4.71 36.22 -7.48
N ARG A 482 3.88 37.19 -7.90
CA ARG A 482 2.43 37.16 -7.64
C ARG A 482 1.77 35.94 -8.29
N LEU A 483 2.06 35.65 -9.55
CA LEU A 483 1.53 34.46 -10.24
C LEU A 483 1.95 33.15 -9.56
N ALA A 484 3.20 33.06 -9.08
CA ALA A 484 3.70 31.92 -8.32
C ALA A 484 2.94 31.76 -6.99
N ARG A 485 2.82 32.83 -6.19
CA ARG A 485 2.05 32.82 -4.93
C ARG A 485 0.57 32.49 -5.12
N GLU A 486 -0.06 32.97 -6.19
CA GLU A 486 -1.42 32.56 -6.53
C GLU A 486 -1.51 31.07 -6.93
N SER A 487 -0.48 30.50 -7.55
CA SER A 487 -0.45 29.06 -7.87
C SER A 487 -0.23 28.20 -6.63
N GLU A 488 0.60 28.67 -5.70
CA GLU A 488 0.83 28.09 -4.36
C GLU A 488 -0.47 28.07 -3.55
N LEU A 489 -1.17 29.21 -3.42
CA LEU A 489 -2.46 29.28 -2.73
C LEU A 489 -3.51 28.32 -3.32
N ARG A 490 -3.63 28.24 -4.65
CA ARG A 490 -4.52 27.27 -5.33
C ARG A 490 -4.11 25.80 -5.15
N SER A 491 -2.87 25.54 -4.75
CA SER A 491 -2.39 24.18 -4.43
C SER A 491 -2.67 23.83 -2.96
N LEU A 492 -2.53 24.80 -2.06
CA LEU A 492 -2.89 24.66 -0.64
C LEU A 492 -4.40 24.49 -0.45
N GLU A 493 -5.22 25.26 -1.17
CA GLU A 493 -6.69 25.13 -1.17
C GLU A 493 -7.13 23.69 -1.53
N LYS A 494 -6.55 23.11 -2.58
CA LYS A 494 -6.81 21.71 -2.97
C LYS A 494 -6.32 20.69 -1.96
N LEU A 495 -5.21 20.98 -1.27
CA LEU A 495 -4.69 20.11 -0.22
C LEU A 495 -5.61 20.11 1.01
N GLU A 496 -6.19 21.27 1.33
CA GLU A 496 -7.21 21.43 2.37
C GLU A 496 -8.50 20.66 2.00
N GLU A 497 -9.02 20.83 0.78
CA GLU A 497 -10.17 20.06 0.25
C GLU A 497 -9.94 18.54 0.37
N LEU A 498 -8.78 18.03 -0.06
CA LEU A 498 -8.44 16.61 0.06
C LEU A 498 -8.32 16.15 1.51
N ASN A 499 -7.81 16.99 2.42
CA ASN A 499 -7.74 16.67 3.84
C ASN A 499 -9.13 16.61 4.48
N GLU A 500 -10.05 17.50 4.11
CA GLU A 500 -11.46 17.42 4.52
C GLU A 500 -12.13 16.14 4.01
N GLU A 501 -11.96 15.79 2.74
CA GLU A 501 -12.47 14.53 2.18
C GLU A 501 -11.90 13.29 2.91
N LEU A 502 -10.61 13.30 3.24
CA LEU A 502 -9.96 12.25 4.03
C LEU A 502 -10.52 12.16 5.45
N CYS A 503 -10.82 13.29 6.09
CA CYS A 503 -11.46 13.32 7.41
C CYS A 503 -12.88 12.73 7.36
N ILE A 504 -13.70 13.15 6.40
CA ILE A 504 -15.05 12.60 6.17
C ILE A 504 -14.97 11.09 5.90
N ARG A 505 -14.02 10.65 5.06
CA ARG A 505 -13.83 9.23 4.76
C ARG A 505 -13.42 8.44 6.00
N ARG A 506 -12.51 8.96 6.83
CA ARG A 506 -12.06 8.34 8.08
C ARG A 506 -13.20 8.23 9.11
N GLU A 507 -14.03 9.26 9.24
CA GLU A 507 -15.24 9.24 10.08
C GLU A 507 -16.22 8.16 9.59
N SER A 508 -16.50 8.12 8.27
CA SER A 508 -17.39 7.11 7.68
C SER A 508 -16.89 5.68 7.87
N PHE A 509 -15.58 5.47 7.78
CA PHE A 509 -14.93 4.17 8.04
C PHE A 509 -15.09 3.77 9.51
N LYS A 510 -14.83 4.68 10.45
CA LYS A 510 -15.00 4.46 11.90
C LYS A 510 -16.45 4.10 12.27
N ILE A 511 -17.43 4.73 11.61
CA ILE A 511 -18.85 4.38 11.78
C ILE A 511 -19.14 2.98 11.21
N ALA A 512 -18.57 2.64 10.04
CA ALA A 512 -18.75 1.33 9.42
C ALA A 512 -18.13 0.19 10.26
N THR A 513 -16.92 0.37 10.81
CA THR A 513 -16.29 -0.62 11.68
C THR A 513 -17.08 -0.80 12.97
N GLN A 514 -17.46 0.29 13.65
CA GLN A 514 -18.27 0.21 14.87
C GLN A 514 -19.64 -0.45 14.64
N ASN A 515 -20.25 -0.26 13.48
CA ASN A 515 -21.50 -0.93 13.11
C ASN A 515 -21.29 -2.42 12.81
N SER A 516 -20.16 -2.80 12.18
CA SER A 516 -19.76 -4.20 12.00
C SER A 516 -19.54 -4.90 13.35
N GLU A 517 -18.82 -4.27 14.27
CA GLU A 517 -18.60 -4.77 15.65
C GLU A 517 -19.91 -4.92 16.43
N LYS A 518 -20.84 -3.96 16.32
CA LYS A 518 -22.18 -4.09 16.91
C LYS A 518 -22.98 -5.24 16.28
N ALA A 519 -22.85 -5.46 14.98
CA ALA A 519 -23.53 -6.56 14.29
C ALA A 519 -22.96 -7.94 14.68
N THR A 520 -21.63 -8.09 14.78
CA THR A 520 -21.01 -9.34 15.24
C THR A 520 -21.25 -9.59 16.72
N GLY A 521 -21.22 -8.55 17.56
CA GLY A 521 -21.61 -8.62 18.97
C GLY A 521 -23.08 -9.01 19.16
N GLY A 522 -23.98 -8.45 18.35
CA GLY A 522 -25.40 -8.82 18.31
C GLY A 522 -25.63 -10.26 17.87
N LYS A 523 -24.93 -10.72 16.82
CA LYS A 523 -24.94 -12.14 16.39
C LYS A 523 -24.48 -13.05 17.54
N ALA A 524 -23.37 -12.72 18.20
CA ALA A 524 -22.84 -13.50 19.31
C ALA A 524 -23.78 -13.50 20.54
N ALA A 525 -24.55 -12.42 20.76
CA ALA A 525 -25.59 -12.38 21.78
C ALA A 525 -26.77 -13.30 21.45
N ALA A 526 -27.32 -13.21 20.24
CA ALA A 526 -28.39 -14.09 19.78
C ALA A 526 -27.97 -15.57 19.75
N GLU A 527 -26.73 -15.88 19.37
CA GLU A 527 -26.21 -17.25 19.45
C GLU A 527 -26.06 -17.74 20.90
N ARG A 528 -25.72 -16.87 21.87
CA ARG A 528 -25.67 -17.24 23.30
C ARG A 528 -27.07 -17.53 23.83
N GLU A 529 -28.04 -16.67 23.52
CA GLU A 529 -29.45 -16.89 23.88
C GLU A 529 -29.98 -18.20 23.27
N LEU A 530 -29.72 -18.47 21.98
CA LEU A 530 -30.14 -19.70 21.32
C LEU A 530 -29.49 -20.95 21.96
N ARG A 531 -28.22 -20.87 22.41
CA ARG A 531 -27.58 -21.95 23.18
C ARG A 531 -28.28 -22.19 24.53
N THR A 532 -28.68 -21.13 25.24
CA THR A 532 -29.43 -21.27 26.49
C THR A 532 -30.86 -21.77 26.29
N TRP A 533 -31.55 -21.35 25.21
CA TRP A 533 -32.87 -21.87 24.85
C TRP A 533 -32.81 -23.37 24.53
N LYS A 534 -31.84 -23.81 23.71
CA LYS A 534 -31.64 -25.24 23.43
C LYS A 534 -31.32 -26.04 24.69
N ALA A 535 -30.47 -25.52 25.58
CA ALA A 535 -30.16 -26.19 26.84
C ALA A 535 -31.37 -26.29 27.78
N ALA A 536 -32.29 -25.32 27.75
CA ALA A 536 -33.55 -25.36 28.50
C ALA A 536 -34.57 -26.31 27.86
N GLU A 537 -34.68 -26.35 26.53
CA GLU A 537 -35.50 -27.30 25.77
C GLU A 537 -35.04 -28.75 26.00
N ASP A 538 -33.73 -29.00 25.95
CA ASP A 538 -33.11 -30.30 26.29
C ASP A 538 -33.31 -30.71 27.76
N GLN A 539 -33.55 -29.75 28.66
CA GLN A 539 -33.91 -30.03 30.05
C GLN A 539 -35.41 -30.30 30.21
N GLN A 540 -36.27 -29.55 29.52
CA GLN A 540 -37.71 -29.74 29.59
C GLN A 540 -38.14 -31.06 28.96
N ASN A 541 -37.56 -31.43 27.80
CA ASN A 541 -37.80 -32.74 27.19
C ASN A 541 -37.35 -33.90 28.10
N LYS A 542 -36.33 -33.71 28.95
CA LYS A 542 -35.91 -34.71 29.95
C LYS A 542 -36.81 -34.78 31.19
N SER A 543 -37.46 -33.68 31.57
CA SER A 543 -38.47 -33.71 32.64
C SER A 543 -39.81 -34.25 32.15
N ASP A 544 -40.14 -34.06 30.87
CA ASP A 544 -41.36 -34.59 30.26
C ASP A 544 -41.20 -36.10 29.91
N GLU A 545 -39.97 -36.62 29.72
CA GLU A 545 -39.68 -38.06 29.60
C GLU A 545 -39.75 -38.86 30.93
N GLU A 546 -39.75 -38.21 32.10
CA GLU A 546 -39.88 -38.89 33.41
C GLU A 546 -41.34 -38.99 33.93
N LEU A 547 -42.34 -38.54 33.15
CA LEU A 547 -43.76 -38.51 33.55
C LEU A 547 -44.77 -39.00 32.49
N ASP A 548 -44.47 -40.07 31.75
CA ASP A 548 -45.54 -40.85 31.09
C ASP A 548 -45.26 -42.37 30.99
N ASP A 549 -45.63 -43.09 32.06
CA ASP A 549 -45.95 -44.53 31.99
C ASP A 549 -47.27 -44.80 32.74
N GLN A 550 -48.41 -44.60 32.07
CA GLN A 550 -49.52 -45.56 32.08
C GLN A 550 -50.75 -45.17 31.20
N THR A 551 -50.94 -45.99 30.15
CA THR A 551 -52.21 -46.68 29.82
C THR A 551 -53.45 -45.91 29.29
N SER A 552 -53.93 -46.41 28.14
CA SER A 552 -55.31 -46.44 27.58
C SER A 552 -55.76 -45.42 26.52
N ALA A 553 -56.27 -45.97 25.42
CA ALA A 553 -56.98 -45.34 24.29
C ALA A 553 -58.51 -45.62 24.43
N PRO A 554 -59.42 -45.29 23.47
CA PRO A 554 -59.25 -44.63 22.16
C PRO A 554 -60.32 -43.55 21.81
N THR A 555 -60.27 -42.97 20.59
CA THR A 555 -61.39 -42.93 19.59
C THR A 555 -61.37 -41.70 18.65
N THR A 556 -61.72 -41.93 17.37
CA THR A 556 -62.11 -40.96 16.29
C THR A 556 -61.07 -40.03 15.64
N ASP A 557 -60.45 -40.55 14.58
CA ASP A 557 -60.23 -39.90 13.27
C ASP A 557 -61.48 -39.12 12.75
N PRO A 558 -61.38 -38.13 11.82
CA PRO A 558 -60.74 -38.38 10.50
C PRO A 558 -60.06 -37.22 9.70
N LEU A 559 -59.10 -37.66 8.86
CA LEU A 559 -58.77 -37.19 7.48
C LEU A 559 -58.06 -35.84 7.23
N SER A 560 -56.73 -35.91 7.06
CA SER A 560 -56.02 -35.39 5.85
C SER A 560 -54.54 -35.86 5.79
N PRO A 561 -53.88 -35.91 4.61
CA PRO A 561 -53.03 -37.06 4.28
C PRO A 561 -51.52 -36.96 4.55
N ARG A 562 -50.91 -38.15 4.70
CA ARG A 562 -49.48 -38.49 4.57
C ARG A 562 -48.82 -37.93 3.30
N GLU A 563 -47.53 -37.58 3.39
CA GLU A 563 -46.46 -38.42 2.82
C GLU A 563 -45.07 -38.15 3.46
N ASN A 564 -44.03 -38.88 3.01
CA ASN A 564 -42.85 -39.22 3.82
C ASN A 564 -41.61 -38.31 3.65
N VAL A 565 -40.74 -38.40 4.67
CA VAL A 565 -39.25 -38.33 4.65
C VAL A 565 -38.64 -38.83 3.31
N PRO A 566 -37.54 -38.25 2.76
CA PRO A 566 -36.35 -37.80 3.50
C PRO A 566 -35.76 -36.40 3.20
N SER A 567 -34.86 -36.05 4.12
CA SER A 567 -33.78 -35.05 4.04
C SER A 567 -33.19 -34.79 2.65
N ASP A 568 -32.94 -33.51 2.36
CA ASP A 568 -31.59 -33.11 1.93
C ASP A 568 -31.27 -31.66 2.34
N ASN A 569 -30.00 -31.30 2.18
CA ASN A 569 -29.33 -30.18 2.83
C ASN A 569 -29.59 -28.82 2.17
N THR A 570 -29.44 -27.79 3.00
CA THR A 570 -29.27 -26.40 2.55
C THR A 570 -27.96 -26.22 1.77
N GLU A 571 -28.04 -26.07 0.46
CA GLU A 571 -27.13 -25.17 -0.27
C GLU A 571 -27.87 -23.91 -0.70
N THR A 572 -27.48 -22.78 -0.10
CA THR A 572 -28.00 -21.45 -0.40
C THR A 572 -27.38 -20.94 -1.70
N GLY A 573 -28.07 -21.11 -2.82
CA GLY A 573 -27.58 -20.72 -4.14
C GLY A 573 -28.64 -20.08 -5.05
N SER A 574 -28.56 -18.76 -5.21
CA SER A 574 -29.29 -17.93 -6.17
C SER A 574 -30.79 -17.67 -5.93
N ALA A 575 -31.17 -16.40 -6.10
CA ALA A 575 -32.55 -15.96 -6.11
C ALA A 575 -33.10 -15.93 -7.53
N SER A 576 -34.32 -16.45 -7.74
CA SER A 576 -35.14 -16.09 -8.90
C SER A 576 -36.58 -15.75 -8.47
N ASP A 577 -37.00 -14.58 -8.95
CA ASP A 577 -38.32 -13.93 -8.95
C ASP A 577 -39.55 -14.74 -8.46
N SER A 578 -40.19 -14.29 -7.39
CA SER A 578 -41.63 -14.49 -7.20
C SER A 578 -42.34 -13.19 -6.79
N LYS A 579 -43.00 -12.57 -7.77
CA LYS A 579 -43.93 -11.45 -7.55
C LYS A 579 -45.16 -11.91 -6.77
N THR A 580 -45.35 -11.42 -5.54
CA THR A 580 -46.70 -11.24 -4.96
C THR A 580 -46.94 -9.81 -4.49
N LYS A 581 -48.21 -9.40 -4.47
CA LYS A 581 -48.61 -7.99 -4.57
C LYS A 581 -48.92 -7.36 -3.20
N LYS A 582 -48.25 -6.23 -2.92
CA LYS A 582 -48.78 -4.99 -2.31
C LYS A 582 -49.68 -5.14 -1.05
N LYS A 583 -49.17 -4.68 0.10
CA LYS A 583 -49.91 -3.73 0.94
C LYS A 583 -49.05 -2.49 1.22
N LYS A 584 -49.61 -1.30 0.96
CA LYS A 584 -48.90 0.00 0.96
C LYS A 584 -48.79 0.56 2.39
N LYS A 585 -47.61 1.04 2.82
CA LYS A 585 -47.50 2.20 3.71
C LYS A 585 -46.26 3.06 3.36
N LYS A 586 -46.55 4.29 2.92
CA LYS A 586 -45.77 5.54 2.97
C LYS A 586 -44.25 5.48 2.72
N SER A 587 -43.86 5.87 1.51
CA SER A 587 -42.50 6.29 1.15
C SER A 587 -42.35 7.80 1.35
N ILE A 588 -41.25 8.24 1.99
CA ILE A 588 -40.63 9.55 1.79
C ILE A 588 -39.11 9.32 1.79
N PHE A 589 -38.52 9.24 0.59
CA PHE A 589 -37.09 9.41 0.35
C PHE A 589 -36.93 10.28 -0.89
N PRO A 590 -36.12 11.35 -0.86
CA PRO A 590 -35.59 11.96 -2.06
C PRO A 590 -34.33 11.20 -2.49
N SER A 591 -34.45 10.29 -3.45
CA SER A 591 -33.29 9.73 -4.16
C SER A 591 -33.29 10.19 -5.61
N LYS A 592 -32.35 11.09 -5.96
CA LYS A 592 -32.03 11.47 -7.34
C LYS A 592 -30.68 12.18 -7.43
N VAL A 593 -29.60 11.40 -7.31
CA VAL A 593 -28.33 11.71 -7.98
C VAL A 593 -28.10 10.60 -8.99
N VAL A 594 -28.34 10.90 -10.26
CA VAL A 594 -28.00 10.03 -11.39
C VAL A 594 -26.64 10.50 -11.90
N MET A 595 -25.58 9.72 -11.67
CA MET A 595 -24.30 9.99 -12.30
C MET A 595 -24.37 9.63 -13.78
N PHE A 596 -24.48 10.65 -14.64
CA PHE A 596 -24.28 10.51 -16.08
C PHE A 596 -22.78 10.47 -16.40
N PHE A 597 -22.31 9.35 -16.96
CA PHE A 597 -20.96 9.25 -17.52
C PHE A 597 -20.84 10.08 -18.81
N ALA A 598 -20.48 11.36 -18.68
CA ALA A 598 -20.09 12.20 -19.80
C ALA A 598 -18.61 11.99 -20.16
N LYS A 599 -18.30 10.96 -20.95
CA LYS A 599 -16.98 10.82 -21.62
C LYS A 599 -16.78 11.99 -22.59
N LYS A 600 -16.06 13.04 -22.18
CA LYS A 600 -15.48 14.01 -23.13
C LYS A 600 -14.37 13.31 -23.92
N LYS A 601 -14.61 13.05 -25.20
CA LYS A 601 -13.54 12.79 -26.18
C LYS A 601 -12.78 14.09 -26.41
N THR A 602 -11.47 14.07 -26.25
CA THR A 602 -10.58 15.05 -26.88
C THR A 602 -10.44 14.69 -28.37
N HIS A 603 -10.49 15.70 -29.24
CA HIS A 603 -10.16 15.57 -30.65
C HIS A 603 -8.81 16.25 -30.91
N PRO A 604 -7.97 15.72 -31.82
CA PRO A 604 -6.69 16.34 -32.14
C PRO A 604 -6.88 17.55 -33.05
N THR A 605 -6.30 18.69 -32.68
CA THR A 605 -6.13 19.84 -33.55
C THR A 605 -5.08 19.54 -34.61
N LYS A 606 -5.47 19.60 -35.89
CA LYS A 606 -4.52 19.60 -37.02
C LYS A 606 -4.08 21.04 -37.32
N HIS A 607 -2.84 21.16 -37.81
CA HIS A 607 -2.36 22.30 -38.58
C HIS A 607 -3.38 22.78 -39.62
N ILE A 608 -3.56 24.11 -39.72
CA ILE A 608 -2.92 24.95 -40.74
C ILE A 608 -2.55 26.27 -40.08
#